data_AF-A0A853BJW6-F1
#
_entry.id   AF-A0A853BJW6-F1
#
_cell.length_a   1.000
_cell.length_b   1.000
_cell.length_c   1.000
_cell.angle_alpha   90.00
_cell.angle_beta   90.00
_cell.angle_gamma   90.00
#
_symmetry.space_group_name_H-M   'P 1'
#
loop_
_entity.id
_entity.type
_entity.pdbx_description
1 polymer ?
#
loop_
_entity_poly.entity_id
_entity_poly.type
_entity_poly.pdbx_seq_one_letter_code
_entity_poly.pdbx_strand_id
1 'polypeptide(L)'
;MGADREPGAEYERIYSAAARMLWAQPTMRWHGADWPAERRAAWRDLEAELRALPPAPEEPGAPSDPARHLLVRRTADDRPLPLAAAAREWRERLRAGGHVRHPQDLLLDVPELRDTPVFPPGVGLLCASGWVTGPASLLAELDHRLAPGTPACVVGPEARELSSALHAAADRLRAPFGAPAVTPHPADAPWIGGAPAAAEPPAPHRLDRLRRAARRAAEEVPTRERWRAEREVAVDPDVVDAAEALVRVLDGDPAAARDPRPDPGRSLLCRGEPAPFGEEARAWRALLEAEPAPRAPEPGEVFQPPTAERRWKAMSRAVAEVAAEMLDELAARLAPGRAADAVRFDAYPFALTVREFTVLLRRL
;
A
#
# COMPACT_ATOMS: atom_id res chain seq x y z
N MET A 1 6.61 -37.68 -20.83
CA MET A 1 6.57 -36.47 -21.66
C MET A 1 6.47 -35.27 -20.74
N GLY A 2 7.62 -34.81 -20.23
CA GLY A 2 7.68 -33.62 -19.39
C GLY A 2 7.61 -32.40 -20.28
N ALA A 3 6.61 -31.54 -20.08
CA ALA A 3 6.64 -30.20 -20.65
C ALA A 3 7.90 -29.53 -20.10
N ASP A 4 8.80 -29.09 -20.98
CA ASP A 4 9.87 -28.16 -20.64
C ASP A 4 9.23 -26.96 -19.95
N ARG A 5 9.27 -26.94 -18.62
CA ARG A 5 8.85 -25.79 -17.83
C ARG A 5 9.93 -24.75 -18.10
N GLU A 6 9.60 -23.73 -18.90
CA GLU A 6 10.51 -22.61 -19.16
C GLU A 6 11.06 -22.08 -17.81
N PRO A 7 12.39 -22.12 -17.60
CA PRO A 7 13.01 -21.75 -16.33
C PRO A 7 12.56 -20.38 -15.78
N GLY A 8 12.22 -19.44 -16.67
CA GLY A 8 11.67 -18.13 -16.30
C GLY A 8 10.30 -18.21 -15.63
N ALA A 9 9.36 -18.98 -16.19
CA ALA A 9 8.02 -19.14 -15.61
C ALA A 9 8.09 -19.83 -14.23
N GLU A 10 9.04 -20.73 -14.03
CA GLU A 10 9.27 -21.35 -12.73
C GLU A 10 9.88 -20.40 -11.71
N TYR A 11 10.88 -19.63 -12.11
CA TYR A 11 11.45 -18.58 -11.27
C TYR A 11 10.39 -17.60 -10.78
N GLU A 12 9.55 -17.08 -11.68
CA GLU A 12 8.51 -16.11 -11.32
C GLU A 12 7.48 -16.67 -10.33
N ARG A 13 7.12 -17.95 -10.46
CA ARG A 13 6.22 -18.62 -9.50
C ARG A 13 6.83 -18.71 -8.11
N ILE A 14 8.08 -19.17 -8.01
CA ILE A 14 8.76 -19.31 -6.72
C ILE A 14 9.03 -17.92 -6.13
N TYR A 15 9.47 -16.96 -6.95
CA TYR A 15 9.71 -15.58 -6.54
C TYR A 15 8.45 -14.97 -5.95
N SER A 16 7.33 -15.05 -6.67
CA SER A 16 6.06 -14.46 -6.23
C SER A 16 5.54 -15.09 -4.95
N ALA A 17 5.58 -16.42 -4.83
CA ALA A 17 5.16 -17.11 -3.62
C ALA A 17 6.05 -16.76 -2.41
N ALA A 18 7.38 -16.72 -2.60
CA ALA A 18 8.32 -16.37 -1.55
C ALA A 18 8.20 -14.89 -1.13
N ALA A 19 8.04 -13.98 -2.08
CA ALA A 19 7.82 -12.56 -1.82
C ALA A 19 6.52 -12.31 -1.03
N ARG A 20 5.44 -13.02 -1.38
CA ARG A 20 4.17 -12.98 -0.63
C ARG A 20 4.32 -13.52 0.79
N MET A 21 5.09 -14.58 1.01
CA MET A 21 5.37 -15.09 2.35
C MET A 21 6.06 -14.04 3.22
N LEU A 22 7.07 -13.32 2.70
CA LEU A 22 7.69 -12.22 3.44
C LEU A 22 6.71 -11.05 3.67
N TRP A 23 5.89 -10.70 2.68
CA TRP A 23 4.89 -9.63 2.76
C TRP A 23 3.74 -9.91 3.74
N ALA A 24 3.35 -11.18 3.88
CA ALA A 24 2.35 -11.63 4.84
C ALA A 24 2.77 -11.32 6.29
N GLN A 25 4.08 -11.26 6.58
CA GLN A 25 4.54 -10.79 7.88
C GLN A 25 4.41 -9.25 7.95
N PRO A 26 3.60 -8.70 8.88
CA PRO A 26 3.24 -7.28 8.89
C PRO A 26 4.38 -6.33 9.29
N THR A 27 5.50 -6.87 9.76
CA THR A 27 6.69 -6.12 10.18
C THR A 27 7.95 -6.90 9.83
N MET A 28 9.08 -6.20 9.68
CA MET A 28 10.39 -6.81 9.42
C MET A 28 10.99 -7.53 10.64
N ARG A 29 10.24 -8.43 11.31
CA ARG A 29 10.69 -9.09 12.56
C ARG A 29 11.97 -9.89 12.40
N TRP A 30 12.26 -10.41 11.21
CA TRP A 30 13.51 -11.10 10.90
C TRP A 30 14.74 -10.17 10.95
N HIS A 31 14.56 -8.85 10.97
CA HIS A 31 15.62 -7.88 11.25
C HIS A 31 15.81 -7.61 12.76
N GLY A 32 14.81 -7.90 13.59
CA GLY A 32 14.83 -7.69 15.04
C GLY A 32 15.44 -8.85 15.83
N ALA A 33 15.40 -8.75 17.15
CA ALA A 33 15.89 -9.81 18.06
C ALA A 33 14.79 -10.82 18.46
N ASP A 34 13.54 -10.56 18.09
CA ASP A 34 12.35 -11.26 18.60
C ASP A 34 12.15 -12.68 18.04
N TRP A 35 12.95 -13.08 17.06
CA TRP A 35 12.92 -14.41 16.43
C TRP A 35 14.18 -15.22 16.75
N PRO A 36 14.10 -16.58 16.75
CA PRO A 36 15.28 -17.44 16.81
C PRO A 36 16.32 -17.09 15.74
N ALA A 37 17.61 -17.27 16.06
CA ALA A 37 18.70 -16.84 15.19
C ALA A 37 18.67 -17.52 13.81
N GLU A 38 18.32 -18.81 13.78
CA GLU A 38 18.22 -19.65 12.60
C GLU A 38 17.12 -19.15 11.66
N ARG A 39 15.92 -18.91 12.20
CA ARG A 39 14.79 -18.32 11.47
C ARG A 39 15.14 -16.97 10.88
N ARG A 40 15.77 -16.09 11.68
CA ARG A 40 16.22 -14.77 11.19
C ARG A 40 17.20 -14.90 10.04
N ALA A 41 18.18 -15.80 10.15
CA ALA A 41 19.16 -16.03 9.10
C ALA A 41 18.51 -16.52 7.81
N ALA A 42 17.63 -17.53 7.90
CA ALA A 42 16.93 -18.07 6.73
C ALA A 42 16.07 -17.02 6.00
N TRP A 43 15.34 -16.18 6.75
CA TRP A 43 14.51 -15.13 6.17
C TRP A 43 15.33 -13.98 5.57
N ARG A 44 16.47 -13.62 6.18
CA ARG A 44 17.40 -12.63 5.62
C ARG A 44 18.09 -13.14 4.35
N ASP A 45 18.45 -14.42 4.31
CA ASP A 45 19.00 -15.06 3.11
C ASP A 45 17.99 -15.01 1.95
N LEU A 46 16.71 -15.31 2.23
CA LEU A 46 15.65 -15.20 1.24
C LEU A 46 15.42 -13.75 0.78
N GLU A 47 15.38 -12.78 1.70
CA GLU A 47 15.29 -11.36 1.36
C GLU A 47 16.45 -10.93 0.43
N ALA A 48 17.67 -11.37 0.71
CA ALA A 48 18.83 -11.04 -0.12
C ALA A 48 18.67 -11.56 -1.56
N GLU A 49 18.20 -12.79 -1.74
CA GLU A 49 17.93 -13.33 -3.08
C GLU A 49 16.78 -12.60 -3.80
N LEU A 50 15.71 -12.23 -3.07
CA LEU A 50 14.58 -11.47 -3.62
C LEU A 50 14.96 -10.04 -4.05
N ARG A 51 15.93 -9.43 -3.35
CA ARG A 51 16.47 -8.09 -3.66
C ARG A 51 17.58 -8.07 -4.70
N ALA A 52 18.14 -9.21 -5.07
CA ALA A 52 19.24 -9.28 -6.02
C ALA A 52 18.84 -8.92 -7.47
N LEU A 53 17.59 -8.55 -7.73
CA LEU A 53 17.14 -8.09 -9.05
C LEU A 53 17.69 -6.68 -9.34
N PRO A 54 17.94 -6.34 -10.62
CA PRO A 54 18.41 -5.00 -10.98
C PRO A 54 17.49 -3.90 -10.42
N PRO A 55 18.04 -2.77 -9.94
CA PRO A 55 17.24 -1.63 -9.52
C PRO A 55 16.41 -1.09 -10.68
N ALA A 56 15.41 -0.26 -10.37
CA ALA A 56 14.58 0.35 -11.40
C ALA A 56 15.40 1.41 -12.13
N PRO A 57 15.17 1.65 -13.44
CA PRO A 57 15.81 2.75 -14.13
C PRO A 57 15.37 4.08 -13.51
N GLU A 58 16.34 4.87 -13.09
CA GLU A 58 16.13 6.18 -12.45
C GLU A 58 16.78 7.30 -13.27
N GLU A 59 16.94 7.13 -14.58
CA GLU A 59 17.55 8.16 -15.42
C GLU A 59 16.61 9.36 -15.68
N PRO A 60 17.13 10.60 -15.82
CA PRO A 60 16.31 11.75 -16.17
C PRO A 60 15.51 11.52 -17.45
N GLY A 61 14.21 11.85 -17.42
CA GLY A 61 13.29 11.65 -18.55
C GLY A 61 12.83 10.20 -18.79
N ALA A 62 13.33 9.21 -18.04
CA ALA A 62 12.90 7.81 -18.19
C ALA A 62 11.42 7.65 -17.76
N PRO A 63 10.62 6.78 -18.40
CA PRO A 63 9.24 6.58 -17.99
C PRO A 63 9.14 5.95 -16.59
N SER A 64 8.13 6.35 -15.82
CA SER A 64 7.82 5.71 -14.53
C SER A 64 7.16 4.35 -14.76
N ASP A 65 7.87 3.28 -14.42
CA ASP A 65 7.32 1.91 -14.30
C ASP A 65 6.30 1.79 -13.14
N PRO A 66 5.02 1.46 -13.43
CA PRO A 66 3.99 1.27 -12.40
C PRO A 66 4.31 0.20 -11.36
N ALA A 67 5.09 -0.83 -11.66
CA ALA A 67 5.44 -1.86 -10.70
C ALA A 67 6.51 -1.41 -9.67
N ARG A 68 7.25 -0.33 -9.98
CA ARG A 68 8.49 0.02 -9.25
C ARG A 68 8.61 1.48 -8.80
N HIS A 69 7.82 2.37 -9.40
CA HIS A 69 7.87 3.80 -9.13
C HIS A 69 6.55 4.34 -8.60
N LEU A 70 6.65 5.46 -7.89
CA LEU A 70 5.53 6.36 -7.64
C LEU A 70 5.09 6.99 -8.98
N LEU A 71 3.78 7.04 -9.23
CA LEU A 71 3.22 7.53 -10.48
C LEU A 71 2.85 9.01 -10.41
N VAL A 72 2.38 9.45 -9.24
CA VAL A 72 1.86 10.82 -9.04
C VAL A 72 2.92 11.90 -9.06
N ARG A 73 4.19 11.53 -8.92
CA ARG A 73 5.27 12.49 -8.79
C ARG A 73 6.60 11.91 -9.27
N ARG A 74 7.46 12.81 -9.70
CA ARG A 74 8.86 12.57 -10.05
C ARG A 74 9.77 13.40 -9.14
N THR A 75 11.05 13.06 -9.17
CA THR A 75 12.09 13.88 -8.54
C THR A 75 12.17 15.26 -9.22
N ALA A 76 12.86 16.21 -8.56
CA ALA A 76 12.99 17.57 -9.08
C ALA A 76 13.76 17.66 -10.41
N ASP A 77 14.62 16.67 -10.71
CA ASP A 77 15.38 16.53 -11.95
C ASP A 77 14.71 15.56 -12.94
N ASP A 78 13.39 15.39 -12.83
CA ASP A 78 12.55 14.62 -13.74
C ASP A 78 12.98 13.14 -13.86
N ARG A 79 13.42 12.52 -12.76
CA ARG A 79 13.65 11.06 -12.68
C ARG A 79 12.44 10.36 -12.08
N PRO A 80 12.12 9.12 -12.51
CA PRO A 80 11.19 8.26 -11.79
C PRO A 80 11.57 8.16 -10.32
N LEU A 81 10.58 8.18 -9.41
CA LEU A 81 10.81 8.07 -7.99
C LEU A 81 10.54 6.62 -7.52
N PRO A 82 11.55 5.86 -7.07
CA PRO A 82 11.33 4.50 -6.59
C PRO A 82 10.37 4.47 -5.39
N LEU A 83 9.55 3.42 -5.33
CA LEU A 83 8.58 3.24 -4.24
C LEU A 83 9.24 3.30 -2.85
N ALA A 84 10.40 2.66 -2.67
CA ALA A 84 11.14 2.71 -1.41
C ALA A 84 11.60 4.14 -1.02
N ALA A 85 11.96 4.96 -2.01
CA ALA A 85 12.36 6.35 -1.79
C ALA A 85 11.16 7.23 -1.42
N ALA A 86 10.03 7.09 -2.15
CA ALA A 86 8.77 7.75 -1.83
C ALA A 86 8.28 7.41 -0.40
N ALA A 87 8.35 6.14 -0.02
CA ALA A 87 7.97 5.65 1.30
C ALA A 87 8.82 6.27 2.43
N ARG A 88 10.12 6.47 2.20
CA ARG A 88 10.99 7.17 3.15
C ARG A 88 10.62 8.65 3.27
N GLU A 89 10.41 9.32 2.14
CA GLU A 89 10.04 10.75 2.11
C GLU A 89 8.71 11.01 2.84
N TRP A 90 7.68 10.19 2.60
CA TRP A 90 6.41 10.32 3.31
C TRP A 90 6.58 10.13 4.82
N ARG A 91 7.37 9.15 5.27
CA ARG A 91 7.65 8.97 6.70
C ARG A 91 8.39 10.16 7.30
N GLU A 92 9.35 10.73 6.59
CA GLU A 92 10.06 11.94 7.02
C GLU A 92 9.11 13.14 7.15
N ARG A 93 8.24 13.37 6.16
CA ARG A 93 7.21 14.42 6.20
C ARG A 93 6.24 14.23 7.36
N LEU A 94 5.78 13.00 7.62
CA LEU A 94 4.87 12.71 8.73
C LEU A 94 5.53 12.94 10.09
N ARG A 95 6.82 12.59 10.24
CA ARG A 95 7.59 12.85 11.46
C ARG A 95 7.81 14.35 11.69
N ALA A 96 8.13 15.10 10.62
CA ALA A 96 8.39 16.53 10.70
C ALA A 96 7.10 17.36 10.88
N GLY A 97 5.99 16.93 10.28
CA GLY A 97 4.75 17.69 10.20
C GLY A 97 3.92 17.79 11.49
N GLY A 98 4.35 17.10 12.55
CA GLY A 98 3.63 17.05 13.82
C GLY A 98 2.24 16.43 13.73
N HIS A 99 1.62 16.22 14.89
CA HIS A 99 0.26 15.74 14.99
C HIS A 99 -0.62 16.84 15.57
N VAL A 100 -1.72 17.14 14.88
CA VAL A 100 -2.85 17.87 15.47
C VAL A 100 -3.90 16.85 15.86
N ARG A 101 -4.54 17.05 17.00
CA ARG A 101 -5.65 16.21 17.45
C ARG A 101 -6.83 17.10 17.75
N HIS A 102 -8.00 16.69 17.29
CA HIS A 102 -9.25 17.25 17.79
C HIS A 102 -9.57 16.49 19.08
N PRO A 103 -9.61 17.13 20.26
CA PRO A 103 -9.84 16.47 21.53
C PRO A 103 -11.34 16.17 21.72
N GLN A 104 -12.09 15.85 20.64
CA GLN A 104 -13.56 15.84 20.69
C GLN A 104 -14.10 14.86 21.74
N ASP A 105 -13.48 13.69 21.86
CA ASP A 105 -13.83 12.69 22.87
C ASP A 105 -13.34 13.10 24.28
N LEU A 106 -12.22 13.84 24.36
CA LEU A 106 -11.67 14.36 25.62
C LEU A 106 -12.48 15.54 26.18
N LEU A 107 -13.26 16.25 25.35
CA LEU A 107 -14.11 17.37 25.81
C LEU A 107 -15.22 16.94 26.77
N LEU A 108 -15.59 15.64 26.77
CA LEU A 108 -16.55 15.09 27.72
C LEU A 108 -15.95 14.99 29.13
N ASP A 109 -14.67 14.64 29.21
CA ASP A 109 -13.95 14.41 30.47
C ASP A 109 -13.17 15.66 30.94
N VAL A 110 -12.85 16.58 30.01
CA VAL A 110 -12.07 17.80 30.25
C VAL A 110 -12.76 19.01 29.60
N PRO A 111 -13.82 19.55 30.23
CA PRO A 111 -14.63 20.64 29.66
C PRO A 111 -13.85 21.94 29.42
N GLU A 112 -12.74 22.17 30.12
CA GLU A 112 -11.90 23.37 30.01
C GLU A 112 -11.27 23.51 28.61
N LEU A 113 -11.17 22.41 27.86
CA LEU A 113 -10.68 22.44 26.49
C LEU A 113 -11.67 23.12 25.52
N ARG A 114 -12.93 23.32 25.92
CA ARG A 114 -13.97 23.92 25.07
C ARG A 114 -13.62 25.32 24.58
N ASP A 115 -12.97 26.12 25.43
CA ASP A 115 -12.58 27.49 25.09
C ASP A 115 -11.15 27.55 24.51
N THR A 116 -10.51 26.40 24.30
CA THR A 116 -9.20 26.32 23.68
C THR A 116 -9.34 26.41 22.15
N PRO A 117 -8.57 27.28 21.49
CA PRO A 117 -8.53 27.35 20.02
C PRO A 117 -8.10 26.01 19.43
N VAL A 118 -8.71 25.61 18.30
CA VAL A 118 -8.48 24.31 17.68
C VAL A 118 -7.00 24.15 17.26
N PHE A 119 -6.59 24.93 16.28
CA PHE A 119 -5.20 25.17 15.86
C PHE A 119 -5.21 26.28 14.80
N PRO A 120 -4.09 26.97 14.55
CA PRO A 120 -4.04 28.03 13.54
C PRO A 120 -4.41 27.50 12.13
N PRO A 121 -5.07 28.32 11.29
CA PRO A 121 -5.29 27.97 9.88
C PRO A 121 -3.99 27.57 9.18
N GLY A 122 -4.08 26.57 8.30
CA GLY A 122 -2.92 26.06 7.54
C GLY A 122 -2.04 25.04 8.27
N VAL A 123 -2.21 24.85 9.58
CA VAL A 123 -1.52 23.80 10.36
C VAL A 123 -2.20 22.43 10.19
N GLY A 124 -3.51 22.43 9.97
CA GLY A 124 -4.31 21.24 9.72
C GLY A 124 -5.66 21.58 9.12
N LEU A 125 -6.49 20.55 8.97
CA LEU A 125 -7.86 20.66 8.52
C LEU A 125 -8.82 19.96 9.51
N LEU A 126 -10.08 20.36 9.44
CA LEU A 126 -11.22 19.71 10.07
C LEU A 126 -11.98 18.91 9.02
N CYS A 127 -12.34 17.67 9.34
CA CYS A 127 -13.07 16.79 8.44
C CYS A 127 -14.03 15.89 9.20
N ALA A 128 -15.10 15.44 8.55
CA ALA A 128 -15.97 14.44 9.15
C ALA A 128 -15.29 13.06 9.23
N SER A 129 -15.79 12.18 10.09
CA SER A 129 -15.18 10.86 10.32
C SER A 129 -15.05 10.03 9.02
N GLY A 130 -15.99 10.19 8.07
CA GLY A 130 -15.91 9.55 6.75
C GLY A 130 -14.64 9.89 5.97
N TRP A 131 -14.12 11.12 6.10
CA TRP A 131 -12.86 11.55 5.47
C TRP A 131 -11.60 10.94 6.08
N VAL A 132 -11.73 10.24 7.20
CA VAL A 132 -10.65 9.46 7.82
C VAL A 132 -10.83 7.98 7.50
N THR A 133 -12.04 7.44 7.75
CA THR A 133 -12.33 6.01 7.60
C THR A 133 -12.41 5.58 6.14
N GLY A 134 -12.94 6.43 5.25
CA GLY A 134 -12.99 6.23 3.81
C GLY A 134 -11.60 5.98 3.23
N PRO A 135 -10.69 6.97 3.25
CA PRO A 135 -9.32 6.78 2.79
C PRO A 135 -8.62 5.60 3.47
N ALA A 136 -8.73 5.45 4.80
CA ALA A 136 -8.09 4.32 5.49
C ALA A 136 -8.60 2.94 5.05
N SER A 137 -9.82 2.83 4.52
CA SER A 137 -10.33 1.56 3.98
C SER A 137 -9.76 1.25 2.60
N LEU A 138 -9.57 2.26 1.74
CA LEU A 138 -9.00 2.09 0.41
C LEU A 138 -7.48 2.14 0.33
N LEU A 139 -6.79 2.76 1.28
CA LEU A 139 -5.33 2.69 1.29
C LEU A 139 -4.82 1.27 1.53
N ALA A 140 -5.62 0.39 2.15
CA ALA A 140 -5.34 -1.04 2.16
C ALA A 140 -5.26 -1.62 0.73
N GLU A 141 -6.06 -1.14 -0.22
CA GLU A 141 -5.98 -1.56 -1.62
C GLU A 141 -4.62 -1.23 -2.24
N LEU A 142 -4.07 -0.05 -1.92
CA LEU A 142 -2.75 0.34 -2.39
C LEU A 142 -1.65 -0.59 -1.83
N ASP A 143 -1.74 -1.00 -0.57
CA ASP A 143 -0.84 -2.02 0.02
C ASP A 143 -0.96 -3.35 -0.73
N HIS A 144 -2.17 -3.87 -0.95
CA HIS A 144 -2.35 -5.15 -1.64
C HIS A 144 -1.91 -5.12 -3.11
N ARG A 145 -2.15 -4.02 -3.83
CA ARG A 145 -1.73 -3.85 -5.23
C ARG A 145 -0.22 -3.76 -5.38
N LEU A 146 0.45 -3.16 -4.40
CA LEU A 146 1.91 -3.05 -4.36
C LEU A 146 2.56 -4.10 -3.45
N ALA A 147 1.81 -5.13 -3.06
CA ALA A 147 2.36 -6.26 -2.34
C ALA A 147 3.38 -7.00 -3.23
N PRO A 148 4.61 -7.26 -2.75
CA PRO A 148 5.56 -8.11 -3.44
C PRO A 148 4.96 -9.46 -3.85
N GLY A 149 5.19 -9.86 -5.10
CA GLY A 149 4.63 -11.09 -5.66
C GLY A 149 3.16 -10.98 -6.12
N THR A 150 2.59 -9.77 -6.13
CA THR A 150 1.36 -9.50 -6.90
C THR A 150 1.66 -9.67 -8.40
N PRO A 151 0.85 -10.45 -9.14
CA PRO A 151 1.10 -10.73 -10.55
C PRO A 151 0.89 -9.51 -11.44
N ALA A 152 1.46 -9.56 -12.64
CA ALA A 152 1.22 -8.57 -13.68
C ALA A 152 -0.28 -8.48 -14.03
N CYS A 153 -0.76 -7.28 -14.33
CA CYS A 153 -2.15 -7.05 -14.69
C CYS A 153 -2.33 -5.84 -15.59
N VAL A 154 -3.50 -5.79 -16.26
CA VAL A 154 -3.99 -4.61 -16.96
C VAL A 154 -5.32 -4.22 -16.33
N VAL A 155 -5.46 -2.97 -15.91
CA VAL A 155 -6.68 -2.48 -15.28
C VAL A 155 -7.79 -2.28 -16.31
N GLY A 156 -8.95 -2.87 -16.04
CA GLY A 156 -10.13 -2.80 -16.89
C GLY A 156 -10.82 -1.43 -16.91
N PRO A 157 -11.68 -1.17 -17.91
CA PRO A 157 -12.43 0.08 -18.02
C PRO A 157 -13.36 0.37 -16.84
N GLU A 158 -13.78 -0.66 -16.10
CA GLU A 158 -14.69 -0.57 -14.96
C GLU A 158 -14.09 0.23 -13.79
N ALA A 159 -12.77 0.37 -13.73
CA ALA A 159 -12.08 1.12 -12.67
C ALA A 159 -12.17 2.66 -12.82
N ARG A 160 -12.62 3.17 -13.97
CA ARG A 160 -12.61 4.60 -14.30
C ARG A 160 -13.30 5.47 -13.25
N GLU A 161 -14.49 5.08 -12.82
CA GLU A 161 -15.28 5.87 -11.87
C GLU A 161 -14.60 5.92 -10.50
N LEU A 162 -14.03 4.78 -10.05
CA LEU A 162 -13.30 4.72 -8.79
C LEU A 162 -12.03 5.58 -8.86
N SER A 163 -11.25 5.46 -9.93
CA SER A 163 -10.07 6.30 -10.18
C SER A 163 -10.41 7.79 -10.07
N SER A 164 -11.49 8.22 -10.75
CA SER A 164 -11.93 9.62 -10.75
C SER A 164 -12.40 10.08 -9.36
N ALA A 165 -13.13 9.24 -8.63
CA ALA A 165 -13.61 9.54 -7.28
C ALA A 165 -12.45 9.69 -6.28
N LEU A 166 -11.42 8.86 -6.39
CA LEU A 166 -10.23 8.93 -5.55
C LEU A 166 -9.45 10.22 -5.77
N HIS A 167 -9.26 10.60 -7.04
CA HIS A 167 -8.62 11.86 -7.40
C HIS A 167 -9.41 13.08 -6.86
N ALA A 168 -10.74 13.06 -7.02
CA ALA A 168 -11.60 14.12 -6.46
C ALA A 168 -11.52 14.20 -4.92
N ALA A 169 -11.37 13.06 -4.24
CA ALA A 169 -11.14 13.03 -2.80
C ALA A 169 -9.78 13.62 -2.41
N ALA A 170 -8.73 13.33 -3.18
CA ALA A 170 -7.40 13.90 -2.99
C ALA A 170 -7.41 15.43 -3.13
N ASP A 171 -8.05 15.96 -4.17
CA ASP A 171 -8.19 17.41 -4.38
C ASP A 171 -8.92 18.09 -3.21
N ARG A 172 -9.99 17.46 -2.70
CA ARG A 172 -10.73 17.99 -1.53
C ARG A 172 -9.92 17.99 -0.25
N LEU A 173 -8.97 17.06 -0.06
CA LEU A 173 -8.04 17.09 1.06
C LEU A 173 -6.99 18.20 0.93
N ARG A 174 -6.62 18.58 -0.30
CA ARG A 174 -5.65 19.66 -0.55
C ARG A 174 -6.25 21.06 -0.57
N ALA A 175 -7.52 21.19 -0.97
CA ALA A 175 -8.19 22.48 -1.13
C ALA A 175 -8.08 23.41 0.10
N PRO A 176 -8.19 22.93 1.36
CA PRO A 176 -8.01 23.76 2.56
C PRO A 176 -6.65 24.46 2.68
N PHE A 177 -5.62 23.96 1.98
CA PHE A 177 -4.26 24.49 2.00
C PHE A 177 -3.95 25.39 0.80
N GLY A 178 -4.98 25.86 0.09
CA GLY A 178 -4.84 26.78 -1.05
C GLY A 178 -4.48 26.09 -2.37
N ALA A 179 -4.53 24.77 -2.43
CA ALA A 179 -4.41 24.05 -3.69
C ALA A 179 -5.65 24.29 -4.59
N PRO A 180 -5.51 24.28 -5.92
CA PRO A 180 -6.65 24.28 -6.82
C PRO A 180 -7.61 23.15 -6.48
N ALA A 181 -8.91 23.43 -6.51
CA ALA A 181 -9.95 22.44 -6.20
C ALA A 181 -10.11 21.35 -7.26
N VAL A 182 -9.52 21.54 -8.44
CA VAL A 182 -9.46 20.56 -9.53
C VAL A 182 -8.05 20.60 -10.11
N THR A 183 -7.33 19.50 -10.00
CA THR A 183 -6.01 19.33 -10.62
C THR A 183 -6.10 18.36 -11.82
N PRO A 184 -5.10 18.34 -12.73
CA PRO A 184 -5.05 17.33 -13.78
C PRO A 184 -4.98 15.93 -13.18
N HIS A 185 -5.75 14.99 -13.75
CA HIS A 185 -5.79 13.62 -13.23
C HIS A 185 -4.39 12.97 -13.36
N PRO A 186 -3.85 12.35 -12.29
CA PRO A 186 -2.46 11.88 -12.28
C PRO A 186 -2.20 10.78 -13.32
N ALA A 187 -3.23 10.05 -13.74
CA ALA A 187 -3.10 9.05 -14.80
C ALA A 187 -2.77 9.61 -16.19
N ASP A 188 -3.07 10.89 -16.43
CA ASP A 188 -2.83 11.57 -17.71
C ASP A 188 -1.39 12.09 -17.83
N ALA A 189 -0.59 11.86 -16.79
CA ALA A 189 0.80 12.27 -16.78
C ALA A 189 1.61 11.59 -17.90
N PRO A 190 2.30 12.36 -18.76
CA PRO A 190 2.96 11.83 -19.96
C PRO A 190 4.16 10.94 -19.65
N TRP A 191 4.66 10.99 -18.41
CA TRP A 191 5.84 10.24 -17.98
C TRP A 191 5.52 8.82 -17.52
N ILE A 192 4.26 8.45 -17.33
CA ILE A 192 3.95 7.10 -16.86
C ILE A 192 4.12 6.12 -18.01
N GLY A 193 4.98 5.13 -17.81
CA GLY A 193 5.28 4.10 -18.80
C GLY A 193 4.02 3.34 -19.24
N GLY A 194 4.08 2.88 -20.49
CA GLY A 194 3.11 1.95 -21.06
C GLY A 194 3.36 0.51 -20.57
N ALA A 195 3.12 -0.46 -21.45
CA ALA A 195 3.37 -1.87 -21.13
C ALA A 195 4.84 -2.10 -20.72
N PRO A 196 5.08 -2.91 -19.67
CA PRO A 196 6.44 -3.21 -19.23
C PRO A 196 7.22 -3.92 -20.33
N ALA A 197 8.53 -3.67 -20.38
CA ALA A 197 9.43 -4.42 -21.24
C ALA A 197 9.47 -5.89 -20.78
N ALA A 198 9.54 -6.83 -21.72
CA ALA A 198 9.68 -8.25 -21.38
C ALA A 198 10.94 -8.47 -20.54
N ALA A 199 10.79 -9.02 -19.34
CA ALA A 199 11.92 -9.34 -18.49
C ALA A 199 12.76 -10.47 -19.13
N GLU A 200 14.07 -10.30 -19.12
CA GLU A 200 14.98 -11.38 -19.51
C GLU A 200 14.85 -12.56 -18.53
N PRO A 201 14.82 -13.81 -19.04
CA PRO A 201 14.76 -14.97 -18.17
C PRO A 201 16.01 -15.02 -17.27
N PRO A 202 15.84 -15.33 -15.98
CA PRO A 202 16.94 -15.34 -15.03
C PRO A 202 17.92 -16.47 -15.35
N ALA A 203 19.20 -16.22 -15.10
CA ALA A 203 20.23 -17.25 -15.24
C ALA A 203 19.94 -18.47 -14.34
N PRO A 204 20.17 -19.72 -14.78
CA PRO A 204 19.77 -20.93 -14.05
C PRO A 204 20.24 -21.01 -12.60
N HIS A 205 21.47 -20.56 -12.32
CA HIS A 205 22.01 -20.54 -10.96
C HIS A 205 21.21 -19.66 -9.98
N ARG A 206 20.50 -18.63 -10.48
CA ARG A 206 19.64 -17.78 -9.65
C ARG A 206 18.38 -18.52 -9.21
N LEU A 207 17.80 -19.34 -10.09
CA LEU A 207 16.66 -20.19 -9.75
C LEU A 207 17.02 -21.16 -8.62
N ASP A 208 18.19 -21.79 -8.69
CA ASP A 208 18.63 -22.74 -7.66
C ASP A 208 18.93 -22.07 -6.32
N ARG A 209 19.53 -20.86 -6.32
CA ARG A 209 19.70 -20.09 -5.08
C ARG A 209 18.36 -19.70 -4.47
N LEU A 210 17.44 -19.18 -5.28
CA LEU A 210 16.10 -18.82 -4.83
C LEU A 210 15.36 -20.04 -4.24
N ARG A 211 15.39 -21.20 -4.91
CA ARG A 211 14.79 -22.44 -4.39
C ARG A 211 15.32 -22.81 -3.01
N ARG A 212 16.65 -22.81 -2.83
CA ARG A 212 17.28 -23.17 -1.55
C ARG A 212 16.91 -22.18 -0.45
N ALA A 213 17.00 -20.88 -0.72
CA ALA A 213 16.65 -19.85 0.25
C ALA A 213 15.16 -19.89 0.62
N ALA A 214 14.28 -20.07 -0.39
CA ALA A 214 12.84 -20.19 -0.20
C ALA A 214 12.46 -21.40 0.64
N ARG A 215 13.02 -22.59 0.32
CA ARG A 215 12.80 -23.82 1.09
C ARG A 215 13.20 -23.62 2.55
N ARG A 216 14.43 -23.15 2.79
CA ARG A 216 14.95 -22.96 4.15
C ARG A 216 14.10 -21.97 4.95
N ALA A 217 13.70 -20.84 4.35
CA ALA A 217 12.86 -19.86 5.03
C ALA A 217 11.46 -20.40 5.36
N ALA A 218 10.87 -21.21 4.47
CA ALA A 218 9.58 -21.86 4.70
C ALA A 218 9.64 -22.92 5.81
N GLU A 219 10.72 -23.71 5.87
CA GLU A 219 10.92 -24.74 6.90
C GLU A 219 11.07 -24.16 8.32
N GLU A 220 11.49 -22.90 8.44
CA GLU A 220 11.58 -22.19 9.71
C GLU A 220 10.23 -21.63 10.21
N VAL A 221 9.19 -21.68 9.37
CA VAL A 221 7.81 -21.32 9.73
C VAL A 221 7.15 -22.53 10.40
N PRO A 222 6.53 -22.38 11.59
CA PRO A 222 5.82 -23.49 12.22
C PRO A 222 4.66 -23.96 11.36
N THR A 223 4.36 -25.26 11.39
CA THR A 223 3.14 -25.80 10.77
C THR A 223 1.90 -25.20 11.42
N ARG A 224 0.76 -25.19 10.72
CA ARG A 224 -0.51 -24.67 11.25
C ARG A 224 -0.94 -25.33 12.57
N GLU A 225 -0.71 -26.64 12.69
CA GLU A 225 -0.98 -27.38 13.92
C GLU A 225 -0.10 -26.90 15.09
N ARG A 226 1.21 -26.78 14.85
CA ARG A 226 2.18 -26.30 15.85
C ARG A 226 1.92 -24.86 16.25
N TRP A 227 1.67 -23.99 15.28
CA TRP A 227 1.34 -22.58 15.50
C TRP A 227 0.12 -22.43 16.43
N ARG A 228 -0.94 -23.23 16.20
CA ARG A 228 -2.13 -23.26 17.08
C ARG A 228 -1.83 -23.82 18.47
N ALA A 229 -1.07 -24.90 18.55
CA ALA A 229 -0.76 -25.57 19.82
C ALA A 229 0.13 -24.70 20.73
N GLU A 230 1.13 -24.04 20.16
CA GLU A 230 2.10 -23.21 20.89
C GLU A 230 1.61 -21.77 21.08
N ARG A 231 0.50 -21.38 20.45
CA ARG A 231 0.00 -19.99 20.41
C ARG A 231 1.09 -19.00 20.01
N GLU A 232 1.84 -19.35 18.98
CA GLU A 232 3.02 -18.60 18.55
C GLU A 232 2.63 -17.20 18.04
N VAL A 233 2.95 -16.16 18.82
CA VAL A 233 2.62 -14.75 18.48
C VAL A 233 3.70 -14.11 17.61
N ALA A 234 4.87 -14.75 17.49
CA ALA A 234 5.99 -14.21 16.72
C ALA A 234 5.72 -14.22 15.20
N VAL A 235 4.94 -15.18 14.73
CA VAL A 235 4.63 -15.42 13.31
C VAL A 235 3.13 -15.18 13.07
N ASP A 236 2.82 -14.35 12.08
CA ASP A 236 1.44 -14.06 11.70
C ASP A 236 0.76 -15.30 11.06
N PRO A 237 -0.54 -15.57 11.31
CA PRO A 237 -1.24 -16.69 10.67
C PRO A 237 -1.14 -16.68 9.14
N ASP A 238 -1.13 -15.50 8.51
CA ASP A 238 -1.04 -15.40 7.04
C ASP A 238 0.32 -15.87 6.51
N VAL A 239 1.38 -15.79 7.33
CA VAL A 239 2.71 -16.33 6.99
C VAL A 239 2.70 -17.85 6.96
N VAL A 240 1.96 -18.49 7.87
CA VAL A 240 1.84 -19.95 7.90
C VAL A 240 1.18 -20.45 6.61
N ASP A 241 0.06 -19.83 6.23
CA ASP A 241 -0.67 -20.19 5.02
C ASP A 241 0.17 -19.92 3.75
N ALA A 242 0.93 -18.81 3.73
CA ALA A 242 1.84 -18.50 2.64
C ALA A 242 3.06 -19.45 2.55
N ALA A 243 3.60 -19.91 3.68
CA ALA A 243 4.70 -20.87 3.73
C ALA A 243 4.27 -22.25 3.23
N GLU A 244 3.09 -22.73 3.63
CA GLU A 244 2.51 -23.98 3.13
C GLU A 244 2.28 -23.93 1.61
N ALA A 245 1.78 -22.80 1.10
CA ALA A 245 1.65 -22.58 -0.34
C ALA A 245 3.01 -22.59 -1.04
N LEU A 246 4.03 -21.92 -0.48
CA LEU A 246 5.39 -21.91 -1.03
C LEU A 246 6.01 -23.31 -1.09
N VAL A 247 5.85 -24.13 -0.06
CA VAL A 247 6.34 -25.52 -0.05
C VAL A 247 5.70 -26.32 -1.19
N ARG A 248 4.39 -26.21 -1.39
CA ARG A 248 3.70 -26.87 -2.52
C ARG A 248 4.24 -26.41 -3.88
N VAL A 249 4.53 -25.11 -4.04
CA VAL A 249 5.14 -24.58 -5.26
C VAL A 249 6.53 -25.18 -5.50
N LEU A 250 7.35 -25.26 -4.45
CA LEU A 250 8.69 -25.87 -4.49
C LEU A 250 8.64 -27.37 -4.81
N ASP A 251 7.58 -28.06 -4.39
CA ASP A 251 7.33 -29.48 -4.69
C ASP A 251 6.67 -29.70 -6.06
N GLY A 252 6.48 -28.61 -6.83
CA GLY A 252 6.10 -28.68 -8.23
C GLY A 252 4.61 -28.56 -8.52
N ASP A 253 3.80 -28.14 -7.55
CA ASP A 253 2.39 -27.77 -7.73
C ASP A 253 2.27 -26.30 -8.20
N PRO A 254 2.03 -26.05 -9.50
CA PRO A 254 1.92 -24.69 -10.01
C PRO A 254 0.62 -23.99 -9.58
N ALA A 255 -0.42 -24.73 -9.15
CA ALA A 255 -1.67 -24.12 -8.72
C ALA A 255 -1.52 -23.41 -7.38
N ALA A 256 -0.63 -23.89 -6.51
CA ALA A 256 -0.31 -23.24 -5.24
C ALA A 256 0.40 -21.88 -5.41
N ALA A 257 0.97 -21.61 -6.59
CA ALA A 257 1.57 -20.30 -6.90
C ALA A 257 0.52 -19.26 -7.32
N ARG A 258 -0.72 -19.68 -7.61
CA ARG A 258 -1.79 -18.75 -7.95
C ARG A 258 -2.12 -17.93 -6.72
N ASP A 259 -2.19 -16.62 -6.92
CA ASP A 259 -2.71 -15.73 -5.90
C ASP A 259 -4.19 -16.07 -5.69
N PRO A 260 -4.62 -16.43 -4.46
CA PRO A 260 -6.02 -16.72 -4.19
C PRO A 260 -6.91 -15.46 -4.27
N ARG A 261 -6.30 -14.27 -4.33
CA ARG A 261 -7.02 -12.99 -4.42
C ARG A 261 -7.74 -12.82 -5.77
N PRO A 262 -8.79 -11.97 -5.82
CA PRO A 262 -9.47 -11.61 -7.05
C PRO A 262 -8.53 -11.09 -8.15
N ASP A 263 -8.97 -11.13 -9.41
CA ASP A 263 -8.22 -10.53 -10.53
C ASP A 263 -7.97 -9.03 -10.27
N PRO A 264 -6.70 -8.59 -10.08
CA PRO A 264 -6.37 -7.20 -9.80
C PRO A 264 -6.79 -6.23 -10.91
N GLY A 265 -6.97 -6.72 -12.14
CA GLY A 265 -7.42 -5.93 -13.28
C GLY A 265 -8.92 -5.64 -13.25
N ARG A 266 -9.71 -6.36 -12.44
CA ARG A 266 -11.19 -6.31 -12.46
C ARG A 266 -11.83 -6.10 -11.09
N SER A 267 -11.06 -6.21 -10.02
CA SER A 267 -11.59 -6.14 -8.65
C SER A 267 -10.58 -5.52 -7.69
N LEU A 268 -11.08 -5.08 -6.54
CA LEU A 268 -10.25 -4.75 -5.39
C LEU A 268 -9.66 -6.02 -4.78
N LEU A 269 -8.44 -5.92 -4.25
CA LEU A 269 -7.67 -6.98 -3.62
C LEU A 269 -7.79 -6.99 -2.10
N CYS A 270 -8.12 -5.87 -1.47
CA CYS A 270 -8.19 -5.74 -0.01
C CYS A 270 -9.44 -6.36 0.62
N ARG A 271 -10.43 -6.75 -0.19
CA ARG A 271 -11.63 -7.45 0.25
C ARG A 271 -11.39 -8.92 -0.05
N GLY A 272 -11.46 -9.79 0.96
CA GLY A 272 -11.21 -11.23 0.80
C GLY A 272 -12.15 -11.95 -0.20
N GLU A 273 -13.16 -11.24 -0.71
CA GLU A 273 -14.05 -11.65 -1.80
C GLU A 273 -13.95 -10.65 -2.97
N PRO A 274 -14.22 -11.07 -4.22
CA PRO A 274 -14.22 -10.16 -5.38
C PRO A 274 -15.15 -8.96 -5.16
N ALA A 275 -14.58 -7.77 -5.01
CA ALA A 275 -15.31 -6.52 -4.92
C ALA A 275 -15.13 -5.73 -6.23
N PRO A 276 -16.16 -5.66 -7.10
CA PRO A 276 -16.07 -4.92 -8.35
C PRO A 276 -15.87 -3.42 -8.12
N PHE A 277 -15.09 -2.77 -8.98
CA PHE A 277 -14.78 -1.34 -8.86
C PHE A 277 -16.02 -0.44 -8.80
N GLY A 278 -17.08 -0.78 -9.54
CA GLY A 278 -18.30 0.03 -9.61
C GLY A 278 -19.08 0.11 -8.29
N GLU A 279 -19.01 -0.92 -7.44
CA GLU A 279 -19.65 -0.87 -6.12
C GLU A 279 -18.92 0.10 -5.19
N GLU A 280 -17.60 0.01 -5.15
CA GLU A 280 -16.76 0.91 -4.35
C GLU A 280 -16.82 2.35 -4.88
N ALA A 281 -16.85 2.54 -6.20
CA ALA A 281 -17.03 3.87 -6.80
C ALA A 281 -18.33 4.55 -6.34
N ARG A 282 -19.43 3.78 -6.24
CA ARG A 282 -20.71 4.30 -5.70
C ARG A 282 -20.61 4.66 -4.23
N ALA A 283 -19.96 3.82 -3.42
CA ALA A 283 -19.75 4.11 -1.99
C ALA A 283 -18.94 5.40 -1.79
N TRP A 284 -17.90 5.62 -2.59
CA TRP A 284 -17.10 6.84 -2.55
C TRP A 284 -17.85 8.07 -3.03
N ARG A 285 -18.62 7.98 -4.11
CA ARG A 285 -19.49 9.08 -4.55
C ARG A 285 -20.48 9.47 -3.46
N ALA A 286 -21.13 8.48 -2.84
CA ALA A 286 -22.04 8.72 -1.72
C ALA A 286 -21.34 9.41 -0.53
N LEU A 287 -20.11 9.01 -0.19
CA LEU A 287 -19.30 9.69 0.83
C LEU A 287 -19.01 11.15 0.44
N LEU A 288 -18.58 11.39 -0.80
CA LEU A 288 -18.28 12.73 -1.31
C LEU A 288 -19.52 13.65 -1.34
N GLU A 289 -20.71 13.08 -1.48
CA GLU A 289 -21.98 13.82 -1.51
C GLU A 289 -22.55 14.05 -0.10
N ALA A 290 -22.47 13.06 0.78
CA ALA A 290 -23.11 13.09 2.09
C ALA A 290 -22.28 13.81 3.17
N GLU A 291 -20.95 13.71 3.11
CA GLU A 291 -20.08 14.26 4.15
C GLU A 291 -19.64 15.69 3.81
N PRO A 292 -19.64 16.62 4.78
CA PRO A 292 -19.12 17.96 4.56
C PRO A 292 -17.65 17.89 4.15
N ALA A 293 -17.27 18.69 3.16
CA ALA A 293 -15.90 18.70 2.65
C ALA A 293 -14.88 19.08 3.75
N PRO A 294 -13.63 18.57 3.67
CA PRO A 294 -12.56 19.01 4.56
C PRO A 294 -12.38 20.52 4.45
N ARG A 295 -12.14 21.20 5.57
CA ARG A 295 -11.97 22.66 5.62
C ARG A 295 -10.86 23.06 6.58
N ALA A 296 -10.30 24.24 6.37
CA ALA A 296 -9.45 24.86 7.38
C ALA A 296 -10.31 25.29 8.58
N PRO A 297 -9.75 25.27 9.81
CA PRO A 297 -10.41 25.91 10.94
C PRO A 297 -10.53 27.42 10.69
N GLU A 298 -11.61 28.02 11.17
CA GLU A 298 -11.79 29.47 11.11
C GLU A 298 -10.88 30.17 12.14
N PRO A 299 -10.42 31.42 11.89
CA PRO A 299 -9.66 32.16 12.88
C PRO A 299 -10.43 32.31 14.20
N GLY A 300 -9.85 31.80 15.29
CA GLY A 300 -10.48 31.82 16.61
C GLY A 300 -11.54 30.73 16.83
N GLU A 301 -11.69 29.77 15.90
CA GLU A 301 -12.52 28.60 16.12
C GLU A 301 -12.01 27.81 17.34
N VAL A 302 -12.93 27.52 18.26
CA VAL A 302 -12.67 26.76 19.49
C VAL A 302 -13.29 25.36 19.40
N PHE A 303 -12.82 24.45 20.24
CA PHE A 303 -13.33 23.08 20.25
C PHE A 303 -14.81 23.01 20.65
N GLN A 304 -15.62 22.42 19.78
CA GLN A 304 -17.03 22.17 20.08
C GLN A 304 -17.24 20.73 20.58
N PRO A 305 -18.10 20.54 21.61
CA PRO A 305 -18.47 19.20 22.06
C PRO A 305 -19.12 18.42 20.91
N PRO A 306 -18.94 17.09 20.89
CA PRO A 306 -19.51 16.27 19.82
C PRO A 306 -21.04 16.34 19.86
N THR A 307 -21.66 16.53 18.69
CA THR A 307 -23.11 16.38 18.53
C THR A 307 -23.42 15.07 17.82
N ALA A 308 -24.67 14.60 17.91
CA ALA A 308 -25.12 13.43 17.17
C ALA A 308 -24.93 13.58 15.64
N GLU A 309 -24.93 14.82 15.16
CA GLU A 309 -24.85 15.15 13.73
C GLU A 309 -23.43 15.48 13.25
N ARG A 310 -22.48 15.83 14.14
CA ARG A 310 -21.13 16.26 13.74
C ARG A 310 -20.03 15.73 14.67
N ARG A 311 -19.30 14.73 14.18
CA ARG A 311 -18.03 14.26 14.75
C ARG A 311 -16.87 14.71 13.86
N TRP A 312 -16.25 15.82 14.24
CA TRP A 312 -15.12 16.43 13.54
C TRP A 312 -13.82 15.76 13.99
N LYS A 313 -13.01 15.41 13.01
CA LYS A 313 -11.64 14.95 13.18
C LYS A 313 -10.70 16.03 12.69
N ALA A 314 -9.57 16.17 13.37
CA ALA A 314 -8.49 17.01 12.90
C ALA A 314 -7.42 16.16 12.23
N MET A 315 -6.90 16.68 11.12
CA MET A 315 -5.81 16.06 10.38
C MET A 315 -4.73 17.13 10.17
N SER A 316 -3.47 16.83 10.49
CA SER A 316 -2.39 17.79 10.25
C SER A 316 -2.16 17.93 8.75
N ARG A 317 -1.61 19.07 8.33
CA ARG A 317 -1.31 19.32 6.92
C ARG A 317 -0.49 18.19 6.29
N ALA A 318 0.56 17.73 6.99
CA ALA A 318 1.40 16.63 6.48
C ALA A 318 0.62 15.32 6.32
N VAL A 319 -0.29 14.98 7.25
CA VAL A 319 -1.13 13.79 7.13
C VAL A 319 -2.10 13.93 5.95
N ALA A 320 -2.73 15.11 5.79
CA ALA A 320 -3.66 15.36 4.71
C ALA A 320 -3.00 15.32 3.33
N GLU A 321 -1.81 15.92 3.19
CA GLU A 321 -1.07 15.89 1.92
C GLU A 321 -0.59 14.47 1.57
N VAL A 322 -0.09 13.70 2.54
CA VAL A 322 0.31 12.30 2.30
C VAL A 322 -0.91 11.44 1.97
N ALA A 323 -2.05 11.62 2.65
CA ALA A 323 -3.29 10.93 2.29
C ALA A 323 -3.72 11.26 0.86
N ALA A 324 -3.69 12.53 0.47
CA ALA A 324 -4.04 12.97 -0.88
C ALA A 324 -3.09 12.37 -1.93
N GLU A 325 -1.77 12.36 -1.68
CA GLU A 325 -0.80 11.72 -2.57
C GLU A 325 -1.02 10.21 -2.71
N MET A 326 -1.34 9.50 -1.63
CA MET A 326 -1.65 8.07 -1.70
C MET A 326 -2.97 7.78 -2.43
N LEU A 327 -3.98 8.64 -2.28
CA LEU A 327 -5.24 8.52 -3.03
C LEU A 327 -5.03 8.76 -4.53
N ASP A 328 -4.24 9.77 -4.90
CA ASP A 328 -3.86 10.00 -6.30
C ASP A 328 -3.00 8.86 -6.85
N GLU A 329 -2.14 8.25 -6.03
CA GLU A 329 -1.33 7.12 -6.45
C GLU A 329 -2.21 5.91 -6.74
N LEU A 330 -3.21 5.67 -5.91
CA LEU A 330 -4.21 4.65 -6.16
C LEU A 330 -5.05 4.98 -7.40
N ALA A 331 -5.45 6.25 -7.61
CA ALA A 331 -6.16 6.69 -8.81
C ALA A 331 -5.33 6.43 -10.08
N ALA A 332 -4.05 6.84 -10.11
CA ALA A 332 -3.15 6.64 -11.24
C ALA A 332 -2.98 5.15 -11.59
N ARG A 333 -2.94 4.29 -10.56
CA ARG A 333 -2.83 2.83 -10.71
C ARG A 333 -4.12 2.16 -11.18
N LEU A 334 -5.27 2.70 -10.78
CA LEU A 334 -6.60 2.23 -11.17
C LEU A 334 -7.09 2.82 -12.50
N ALA A 335 -6.28 3.61 -13.18
CA ALA A 335 -6.63 4.16 -14.47
C ALA A 335 -6.87 3.05 -15.51
N PRO A 336 -7.97 3.07 -16.27
CA PRO A 336 -8.22 2.11 -17.34
C PRO A 336 -7.05 1.95 -18.31
N GLY A 337 -6.71 0.71 -18.64
CA GLY A 337 -5.61 0.38 -19.54
C GLY A 337 -4.22 0.48 -18.90
N ARG A 338 -4.12 0.87 -17.62
CA ARG A 338 -2.84 0.85 -16.90
C ARG A 338 -2.33 -0.58 -16.78
N ALA A 339 -1.17 -0.83 -17.35
CA ALA A 339 -0.45 -2.09 -17.24
C ALA A 339 0.62 -1.99 -16.14
N ALA A 340 0.77 -3.04 -15.35
CA ALA A 340 1.86 -3.20 -14.40
C ALA A 340 2.45 -4.60 -14.54
N ASP A 341 3.78 -4.72 -14.46
CA ASP A 341 4.45 -6.02 -14.33
C ASP A 341 4.25 -6.59 -12.92
N ALA A 342 4.72 -7.82 -12.69
CA ALA A 342 4.78 -8.41 -11.36
C ALA A 342 5.52 -7.50 -10.38
N VAL A 343 4.90 -7.24 -9.24
CA VAL A 343 5.45 -6.36 -8.21
C VAL A 343 6.61 -7.05 -7.51
N ARG A 344 7.77 -6.38 -7.51
CA ARG A 344 9.02 -6.92 -6.96
C ARG A 344 9.17 -6.59 -5.47
N PHE A 345 10.11 -7.25 -4.81
CA PHE A 345 10.31 -7.14 -3.37
C PHE A 345 10.84 -5.77 -2.90
N ASP A 346 11.38 -4.96 -3.82
CA ASP A 346 11.74 -3.56 -3.56
C ASP A 346 10.53 -2.66 -3.23
N ALA A 347 9.30 -3.08 -3.53
CA ALA A 347 8.07 -2.42 -3.11
C ALA A 347 7.71 -2.64 -1.63
N TYR A 348 8.34 -3.63 -0.95
CA TYR A 348 8.00 -3.97 0.44
C TYR A 348 8.04 -2.79 1.42
N PRO A 349 9.04 -1.88 1.40
CA PRO A 349 9.05 -0.70 2.29
C PRO A 349 7.87 0.24 2.06
N PHE A 350 7.36 0.33 0.83
CA PHE A 350 6.20 1.12 0.49
C PHE A 350 4.92 0.51 1.06
N ALA A 351 4.71 -0.79 0.83
CA ALA A 351 3.61 -1.56 1.41
C ALA A 351 3.51 -1.38 2.94
N LEU A 352 4.65 -1.50 3.66
CA LEU A 352 4.69 -1.24 5.10
C LEU A 352 4.30 0.20 5.47
N THR A 353 4.79 1.18 4.73
CA THR A 353 4.47 2.60 4.99
C THR A 353 2.97 2.87 4.81
N VAL A 354 2.34 2.25 3.81
CA VAL A 354 0.89 2.35 3.59
C VAL A 354 0.10 1.71 4.75
N ARG A 355 0.54 0.56 5.26
CA ARG A 355 -0.05 -0.08 6.45
C ARG A 355 0.06 0.80 7.69
N GLU A 356 1.25 1.32 7.97
CA GLU A 356 1.51 2.23 9.10
C GLU A 356 0.63 3.49 9.00
N PHE A 357 0.54 4.08 7.81
CA PHE A 357 -0.28 5.25 7.57
C PHE A 357 -1.77 4.96 7.71
N THR A 358 -2.24 3.80 7.25
CA THR A 358 -3.62 3.35 7.45
C THR A 358 -3.97 3.24 8.93
N VAL A 359 -3.07 2.71 9.75
CA VAL A 359 -3.23 2.67 11.22
C VAL A 359 -3.22 4.07 11.82
N LEU A 360 -2.37 4.97 11.32
CA LEU A 360 -2.34 6.37 11.76
C LEU A 360 -3.68 7.06 11.50
N LEU A 361 -4.24 6.94 10.29
CA LEU A 361 -5.54 7.51 9.95
C LEU A 361 -6.63 7.01 10.88
N ARG A 362 -6.72 5.68 11.11
CA ARG A 362 -7.75 5.10 12.00
C ARG A 362 -7.66 5.56 13.46
N ARG A 363 -6.55 6.17 13.88
CA ARG A 363 -6.34 6.70 15.23
C ARG A 363 -6.69 8.18 15.37
N LEU A 364 -6.96 8.89 14.27
CA LEU A 364 -7.49 10.26 14.31
C LEU A 364 -8.95 10.24 14.79
#